data_AF-A0A125W8Q7-F1
#
_entry.id   AF-A0A125W8Q7-F1
#
_cell.length_a   1.000
_cell.length_b   1.000
_cell.length_c   1.000
_cell.angle_alpha   90.00
_cell.angle_beta   90.00
_cell.angle_gamma   90.00
#
_symmetry.space_group_name_H-M   'P 1'
#
loop_
_entity.id
_entity.type
_entity.pdbx_description
1 polymer ?
#
loop_
_entity_poly.entity_id
_entity_poly.type
_entity_poly.pdbx_seq_one_letter_code
_entity_poly.pdbx_strand_id
1 'polypeptide(L)'
;MEEFKSEKEKMIAGALYFASDPELVADRKKAREQMALINQQPDTYIRRQLIEETFGKVGVGTYIEPMIQFDYGYNISVGKNFYANFNNVFLDVCPIEIGDNCMFGPNVQLYTAEHPLQAAKRNSGMESGKRIIIGNNVWIGGGAIVLPGVTLGDNVVVAAGAVVTKSFPENCVIAGNPARIIKELTEDDAPTTSLEQQRAKINQIDKELVRLLEQRMDVVAEIAAVKKKAGHAVFDSEREQQVLETILNHVENAEYEETLSETFQGIMDASKRFQEKHLGE
;
A
#
# COMPACT_ATOMS: atom_id res chain seq x y z
N MET A 1 -45.69 1.23 19.80
CA MET A 1 -45.53 -0.20 19.45
C MET A 1 -44.15 -0.34 18.86
N GLU A 2 -43.30 -1.17 19.47
CA GLU A 2 -41.99 -1.48 18.91
C GLU A 2 -42.21 -2.27 17.62
N GLU A 3 -41.68 -1.78 16.50
CA GLU A 3 -41.84 -2.41 15.19
C GLU A 3 -41.07 -3.74 15.19
N PHE A 4 -41.78 -4.86 15.01
CA PHE A 4 -41.17 -6.18 14.95
C PHE A 4 -40.37 -6.30 13.66
N LYS A 5 -39.03 -6.29 13.78
CA LYS A 5 -38.12 -6.51 12.66
C LYS A 5 -37.94 -7.99 12.35
N SER A 6 -37.91 -8.36 11.07
CA SER A 6 -37.53 -9.71 10.63
C SER A 6 -36.05 -10.00 10.93
N GLU A 7 -35.64 -11.27 10.87
CA GLU A 7 -34.23 -11.64 11.04
C GLU A 7 -33.35 -11.04 9.94
N LYS A 8 -33.87 -10.90 8.72
CA LYS A 8 -33.21 -10.22 7.61
C LYS A 8 -33.00 -8.72 7.88
N GLU A 9 -34.02 -8.04 8.39
CA GLU A 9 -33.90 -6.62 8.75
C GLU A 9 -32.90 -6.41 9.89
N LYS A 10 -32.85 -7.33 10.88
CA LYS A 10 -31.84 -7.31 11.94
C LYS A 10 -30.44 -7.53 11.37
N MET A 11 -30.27 -8.55 10.52
CA MET A 11 -29.00 -8.90 9.88
C MET A 11 -28.43 -7.73 9.08
N ILE A 12 -29.21 -7.14 8.17
CA ILE A 12 -28.75 -6.03 7.33
C ILE A 12 -28.40 -4.80 8.18
N ALA A 13 -29.13 -4.57 9.27
CA ALA A 13 -28.84 -3.50 10.23
C ALA A 13 -27.64 -3.79 11.16
N GLY A 14 -27.02 -4.96 11.08
CA GLY A 14 -25.91 -5.38 11.94
C GLY A 14 -26.31 -5.78 13.36
N ALA A 15 -27.61 -5.88 13.64
CA ALA A 15 -28.11 -6.37 14.92
C ALA A 15 -27.91 -7.88 15.04
N LEU A 16 -28.01 -8.38 16.27
CA LEU A 16 -27.95 -9.82 16.52
C LEU A 16 -29.16 -10.52 15.88
N TYR A 17 -28.93 -11.51 15.03
CA TYR A 17 -29.96 -12.26 14.29
C TYR A 17 -29.72 -13.77 14.34
N PHE A 18 -30.75 -14.57 14.11
CA PHE A 18 -30.68 -16.02 14.02
C PHE A 18 -30.38 -16.45 12.57
N ALA A 19 -29.17 -16.95 12.33
CA ALA A 19 -28.69 -17.19 10.97
C ALA A 19 -29.43 -18.31 10.23
N SER A 20 -30.06 -19.24 10.95
CA SER A 20 -30.84 -20.34 10.38
C SER A 20 -32.32 -20.01 10.19
N ASP A 21 -32.69 -18.72 10.25
CA ASP A 21 -34.02 -18.27 9.86
C ASP A 21 -34.37 -18.76 8.42
N PRO A 22 -35.59 -19.28 8.18
CA PRO A 22 -35.96 -19.83 6.88
C PRO A 22 -35.82 -18.87 5.70
N GLU A 23 -36.06 -17.56 5.90
CA GLU A 23 -35.87 -16.54 4.85
C GLU A 23 -34.40 -16.46 4.46
N LEU A 24 -33.52 -16.34 5.46
CA LEU A 24 -32.07 -16.24 5.24
C LEU A 24 -31.48 -17.51 4.63
N VAL A 25 -31.98 -18.69 5.04
CA VAL A 25 -31.59 -19.98 4.44
C VAL A 25 -31.98 -20.04 2.95
N ALA A 26 -33.19 -19.62 2.62
CA ALA A 26 -33.67 -19.60 1.23
C ALA A 26 -32.86 -18.60 0.38
N ASP A 27 -32.56 -17.42 0.92
CA ASP A 27 -31.77 -16.41 0.24
C ASP A 27 -30.34 -16.90 -0.06
N ARG A 28 -29.64 -17.49 0.91
CA ARG A 28 -28.30 -18.06 0.67
C ARG A 28 -28.32 -19.22 -0.32
N LYS A 29 -29.41 -20.00 -0.37
CA LYS A 29 -29.55 -21.05 -1.39
C LYS A 29 -29.61 -20.44 -2.78
N LYS A 30 -30.45 -19.41 -2.98
CA LYS A 30 -30.56 -18.67 -4.25
C LYS A 30 -29.22 -18.04 -4.65
N ALA A 31 -28.51 -17.44 -3.70
CA ALA A 31 -27.20 -16.84 -3.93
C ALA A 31 -26.17 -17.88 -4.43
N ARG A 32 -26.16 -19.09 -3.85
CA ARG A 32 -25.28 -20.18 -4.30
C ARG A 32 -25.59 -20.68 -5.70
N GLU A 33 -26.86 -20.74 -6.08
CA GLU A 33 -27.28 -21.08 -7.45
C GLU A 33 -26.76 -20.03 -8.44
N GLN A 34 -26.92 -18.74 -8.14
CA GLN A 34 -26.40 -17.64 -8.96
C GLN A 34 -24.87 -17.64 -9.04
N MET A 35 -24.19 -17.84 -7.90
CA MET A 35 -22.75 -17.94 -7.83
C MET A 35 -22.21 -19.06 -8.72
N ALA A 36 -22.89 -20.21 -8.80
CA ALA A 36 -22.51 -21.30 -9.69
C ALA A 36 -22.63 -20.90 -11.17
N LEU A 37 -23.70 -20.20 -11.55
CA LEU A 37 -23.89 -19.68 -12.91
C LEU A 37 -22.80 -18.67 -13.28
N ILE A 38 -22.52 -17.70 -12.40
CA ILE A 38 -21.47 -16.69 -12.58
C ILE A 38 -20.11 -17.34 -12.79
N ASN A 39 -19.74 -18.29 -11.93
CA ASN A 39 -18.41 -18.89 -11.93
C ASN A 39 -18.16 -19.87 -13.09
N GLN A 40 -19.22 -20.42 -13.68
CA GLN A 40 -19.12 -21.33 -14.83
C GLN A 40 -19.23 -20.60 -16.17
N GLN A 41 -19.51 -19.29 -16.19
CA GLN A 41 -19.79 -18.56 -17.42
C GLN A 41 -18.50 -18.04 -18.10
N PRO A 42 -18.08 -18.62 -19.26
CA PRO A 42 -16.93 -18.13 -20.03
C PRO A 42 -17.17 -16.78 -20.73
N ASP A 43 -18.42 -16.47 -21.09
CA ASP A 43 -18.74 -15.21 -21.76
C ASP A 43 -18.76 -14.06 -20.76
N THR A 44 -17.86 -13.09 -20.94
CA THR A 44 -17.69 -11.97 -20.01
C THR A 44 -18.88 -11.02 -19.98
N TYR A 45 -19.61 -10.89 -21.09
CA TYR A 45 -20.83 -10.08 -21.15
C TYR A 45 -21.97 -10.74 -20.38
N ILE A 46 -22.20 -12.04 -20.60
CA ILE A 46 -23.25 -12.76 -19.86
C ILE A 46 -22.89 -12.87 -18.38
N ARG A 47 -21.61 -13.12 -18.04
CA ARG A 47 -21.16 -13.15 -16.64
C ARG A 47 -21.45 -11.84 -15.94
N ARG A 48 -21.21 -10.71 -16.61
CA ARG A 48 -21.55 -9.39 -16.09
C ARG A 48 -23.06 -9.23 -15.84
N GLN A 49 -23.92 -9.67 -16.76
CA GLN A 49 -25.38 -9.62 -16.58
C GLN A 49 -25.82 -10.41 -15.35
N LEU A 50 -25.29 -11.63 -15.16
CA LEU A 50 -25.57 -12.44 -13.97
C LEU A 50 -25.14 -11.74 -12.67
N ILE A 51 -24.00 -11.03 -12.69
CA ILE A 51 -23.54 -10.22 -11.55
C ILE A 51 -24.50 -9.04 -11.31
N GLU A 52 -24.97 -8.36 -12.36
CA GLU A 52 -25.96 -7.27 -12.28
C GLU A 52 -27.32 -7.73 -11.72
N GLU A 53 -27.72 -8.97 -12.01
CA GLU A 53 -28.94 -9.59 -11.46
C GLU A 53 -28.78 -10.04 -9.99
N THR A 54 -27.54 -10.25 -9.54
CA THR A 54 -27.24 -10.83 -8.22
C THR A 54 -26.83 -9.78 -7.20
N PHE A 55 -25.99 -8.81 -7.58
CA PHE A 55 -25.51 -7.77 -6.69
C PHE A 55 -26.52 -6.64 -6.54
N GLY A 56 -26.55 -5.99 -5.37
CA GLY A 56 -27.48 -4.89 -5.11
C GLY A 56 -27.25 -3.68 -6.03
N LYS A 57 -25.98 -3.43 -6.42
CA LYS A 57 -25.61 -2.41 -7.39
C LYS A 57 -24.32 -2.77 -8.10
N VAL A 58 -24.28 -2.55 -9.42
CA VAL A 58 -23.08 -2.77 -10.24
C VAL A 58 -22.88 -1.58 -11.17
N GLY A 59 -21.73 -0.93 -11.05
CA GLY A 59 -21.37 0.18 -11.94
C GLY A 59 -20.92 -0.28 -13.33
N VAL A 60 -21.03 0.63 -14.30
CA VAL A 60 -20.51 0.43 -15.67
C VAL A 60 -19.01 0.12 -15.63
N GLY A 61 -18.52 -0.75 -16.51
CA GLY A 61 -17.11 -1.11 -16.57
C GLY A 61 -16.63 -2.12 -15.51
N THR A 62 -17.48 -2.52 -14.57
CA THR A 62 -17.21 -3.66 -13.67
C THR A 62 -16.79 -4.94 -14.42
N TYR A 63 -15.72 -5.56 -13.94
CA TYR A 63 -15.22 -6.84 -14.40
C TYR A 63 -14.74 -7.68 -13.20
N ILE A 64 -15.30 -8.87 -13.03
CA ILE A 64 -14.95 -9.81 -11.96
C ILE A 64 -14.51 -11.10 -12.63
N GLU A 65 -13.33 -11.59 -12.28
CA GLU A 65 -12.87 -12.91 -12.70
C GLU A 65 -13.71 -14.02 -12.05
N PRO A 66 -13.84 -15.21 -12.69
CA PRO A 66 -14.55 -16.33 -12.10
C PRO A 66 -13.98 -16.73 -10.73
N MET A 67 -14.77 -17.54 -10.03
CA MET A 67 -14.53 -18.03 -8.68
C MET A 67 -14.73 -16.97 -7.60
N ILE A 68 -15.68 -16.05 -7.80
CA ILE A 68 -16.17 -15.18 -6.72
C ILE A 68 -17.02 -16.00 -5.73
N GLN A 69 -16.90 -15.73 -4.44
CA GLN A 69 -17.76 -16.27 -3.39
C GLN A 69 -18.46 -15.18 -2.57
N PHE A 70 -19.73 -15.37 -2.24
CA PHE A 70 -20.52 -14.47 -1.40
C PHE A 70 -21.67 -15.20 -0.69
N ASP A 71 -22.24 -14.59 0.36
CA ASP A 71 -23.34 -15.18 1.13
C ASP A 71 -24.70 -14.95 0.47
N TYR A 72 -24.98 -13.70 0.08
CA TYR A 72 -26.30 -13.24 -0.38
C TYR A 72 -26.26 -12.55 -1.75
N GLY A 73 -25.20 -11.81 -2.06
CA GLY A 73 -25.06 -11.02 -3.29
C GLY A 73 -25.72 -9.66 -3.18
N TYR A 74 -26.98 -9.61 -2.74
CA TYR A 74 -27.77 -8.37 -2.74
C TYR A 74 -27.27 -7.28 -1.80
N ASN A 75 -26.39 -7.61 -0.84
CA ASN A 75 -25.77 -6.64 0.06
C ASN A 75 -24.47 -6.04 -0.51
N ILE A 76 -24.03 -6.48 -1.69
CA ILE A 76 -22.81 -6.01 -2.34
C ILE A 76 -23.18 -4.91 -3.35
N SER A 77 -22.52 -3.77 -3.23
CA SER A 77 -22.63 -2.64 -4.15
C SER A 77 -21.24 -2.25 -4.64
N VAL A 78 -21.04 -2.24 -5.96
CA VAL A 78 -19.78 -1.85 -6.59
C VAL A 78 -19.97 -0.65 -7.52
N GLY A 79 -19.02 0.28 -7.46
CA GLY A 79 -18.95 1.46 -8.32
C GLY A 79 -18.57 1.14 -9.76
N LYS A 80 -18.23 2.19 -10.51
CA LYS A 80 -17.78 2.10 -11.91
C LYS A 80 -16.37 1.53 -11.98
N ASN A 81 -16.05 0.86 -13.08
CA ASN A 81 -14.70 0.36 -13.38
C ASN A 81 -14.10 -0.52 -12.26
N PHE A 82 -14.95 -1.22 -11.51
CA PHE A 82 -14.50 -2.14 -10.47
C PHE A 82 -13.84 -3.36 -11.11
N TYR A 83 -12.62 -3.69 -10.68
CA TYR A 83 -11.93 -4.90 -11.09
C TYR A 83 -11.70 -5.81 -9.87
N ALA A 84 -12.08 -7.07 -9.97
CA ALA A 84 -11.73 -8.10 -9.01
C ALA A 84 -11.11 -9.29 -9.71
N ASN A 85 -9.92 -9.67 -9.24
CA ASN A 85 -9.19 -10.84 -9.74
C ASN A 85 -9.79 -12.17 -9.20
N PHE A 86 -9.14 -13.30 -9.42
CA PHE A 86 -9.67 -14.62 -9.05
C PHE A 86 -9.88 -14.80 -7.54
N ASN A 87 -10.85 -15.67 -7.20
CA ASN A 87 -11.01 -16.24 -5.85
C ASN A 87 -11.33 -15.23 -4.73
N ASN A 88 -12.02 -14.14 -5.06
CA ASN A 88 -12.42 -13.15 -4.05
C ASN A 88 -13.62 -13.64 -3.23
N VAL A 89 -13.60 -13.40 -1.91
CA VAL A 89 -14.66 -13.83 -0.97
C VAL A 89 -15.29 -12.62 -0.29
N PHE A 90 -16.59 -12.40 -0.49
CA PHE A 90 -17.35 -11.30 0.11
C PHE A 90 -18.47 -11.86 1.00
N LEU A 91 -18.19 -12.03 2.30
CA LEU A 91 -19.20 -12.45 3.28
C LEU A 91 -20.09 -11.25 3.62
N ASP A 92 -21.20 -11.12 2.91
CA ASP A 92 -22.06 -9.94 2.85
C ASP A 92 -23.34 -10.10 3.69
N VAL A 93 -23.22 -10.55 4.95
CA VAL A 93 -24.35 -10.52 5.90
C VAL A 93 -24.83 -9.08 6.15
N CYS A 94 -23.91 -8.10 6.14
CA CYS A 94 -24.23 -6.67 6.11
C CYS A 94 -23.73 -6.04 4.80
N PRO A 95 -24.12 -4.77 4.51
CA PRO A 95 -23.70 -4.09 3.29
C PRO A 95 -22.17 -4.02 3.10
N ILE A 96 -21.73 -4.33 1.89
CA ILE A 96 -20.38 -4.08 1.38
C ILE A 96 -20.51 -3.04 0.26
N GLU A 97 -19.98 -1.85 0.51
CA GLU A 97 -20.06 -0.75 -0.44
C GLU A 97 -18.66 -0.43 -0.96
N ILE A 98 -18.46 -0.54 -2.27
CA ILE A 98 -17.20 -0.33 -2.96
C ILE A 98 -17.36 0.82 -3.95
N GLY A 99 -16.48 1.82 -3.86
CA GLY A 99 -16.48 3.00 -4.71
C GLY A 99 -16.06 2.73 -6.16
N ASP A 100 -15.84 3.82 -6.89
CA ASP A 100 -15.43 3.79 -8.29
C ASP A 100 -13.92 3.46 -8.42
N ASN A 101 -13.53 2.84 -9.53
CA ASN A 101 -12.15 2.51 -9.91
C ASN A 101 -11.37 1.66 -8.90
N CYS A 102 -12.07 0.87 -8.08
CA CYS A 102 -11.41 -0.04 -7.15
C CYS A 102 -10.83 -1.26 -7.88
N MET A 103 -9.65 -1.71 -7.43
CA MET A 103 -8.99 -2.91 -7.95
C MET A 103 -8.68 -3.86 -6.81
N PHE A 104 -9.16 -5.10 -6.88
CA PHE A 104 -8.82 -6.14 -5.93
C PHE A 104 -7.94 -7.20 -6.59
N GLY A 105 -6.83 -7.52 -5.94
CA GLY A 105 -5.99 -8.65 -6.27
C GLY A 105 -6.70 -9.99 -6.05
N PRO A 106 -6.02 -11.11 -6.30
CA PRO A 106 -6.63 -12.42 -6.12
C PRO A 106 -6.73 -12.78 -4.63
N ASN A 107 -7.76 -13.52 -4.25
CA ASN A 107 -7.97 -13.98 -2.87
C ASN A 107 -8.16 -12.84 -1.84
N VAL A 108 -8.70 -11.68 -2.23
CA VAL A 108 -9.13 -10.65 -1.26
C VAL A 108 -10.42 -11.13 -0.57
N GLN A 109 -10.48 -10.87 0.72
CA GLN A 109 -11.55 -11.36 1.59
C GLN A 109 -12.17 -10.19 2.36
N LEU A 110 -13.45 -9.93 2.13
CA LEU A 110 -14.22 -8.91 2.83
C LEU A 110 -15.22 -9.61 3.75
N TYR A 111 -15.12 -9.38 5.05
CA TYR A 111 -15.98 -10.02 6.03
C TYR A 111 -16.82 -9.00 6.76
N THR A 112 -18.14 -9.04 6.57
CA THR A 112 -19.05 -8.25 7.40
C THR A 112 -19.56 -9.02 8.62
N ALA A 113 -19.44 -10.35 8.61
CA ALA A 113 -19.95 -11.22 9.68
C ALA A 113 -19.09 -11.21 10.95
N GLU A 114 -19.76 -11.20 12.10
CA GLU A 114 -19.19 -11.38 13.43
C GLU A 114 -19.92 -12.50 14.19
N HIS A 115 -19.19 -13.21 15.04
CA HIS A 115 -19.77 -14.18 15.95
C HIS A 115 -19.56 -13.75 17.40
N PRO A 116 -20.51 -14.05 18.30
CA PRO A 116 -20.30 -13.90 19.73
C PRO A 116 -19.01 -14.61 20.19
N LEU A 117 -18.22 -13.93 21.03
CA LEU A 117 -17.00 -14.53 21.60
C LEU A 117 -17.33 -15.69 22.54
N GLN A 118 -18.42 -15.54 23.31
CA GLN A 118 -18.90 -16.58 24.23
C GLN A 118 -19.41 -17.80 23.46
N ALA A 119 -18.82 -18.96 23.71
CA ALA A 119 -19.09 -20.19 22.98
C ALA A 119 -20.58 -20.61 23.02
N ALA A 120 -21.23 -20.53 24.18
CA ALA A 120 -22.64 -20.86 24.31
C ALA A 120 -23.53 -19.98 23.41
N LYS A 121 -23.22 -18.67 23.32
CA LYS A 121 -23.96 -17.74 22.47
C LYS A 121 -23.65 -17.97 20.98
N ARG A 122 -22.40 -18.26 20.62
CA ARG A 122 -22.04 -18.62 19.24
C ARG A 122 -22.70 -19.90 18.77
N ASN A 123 -22.78 -20.92 19.64
CA ASN A 123 -23.41 -22.20 19.34
C ASN A 123 -24.95 -22.13 19.26
N SER A 124 -25.55 -21.01 19.66
CA SER A 124 -27.00 -20.81 19.54
C SER A 124 -27.46 -20.51 18.10
N GLY A 125 -26.53 -20.33 17.16
CA GLY A 125 -26.82 -19.92 15.78
C GLY A 125 -27.04 -18.41 15.63
N MET A 126 -26.75 -17.63 16.68
CA MET A 126 -26.83 -16.17 16.64
C MET A 126 -25.55 -15.56 16.07
N GLU A 127 -25.73 -14.63 15.15
CA GLU A 127 -24.68 -13.90 14.45
C GLU A 127 -24.97 -12.40 14.49
N SER A 128 -23.98 -11.59 14.17
CA SER A 128 -24.14 -10.16 13.92
C SER A 128 -23.24 -9.76 12.77
N GLY A 129 -23.26 -8.50 12.37
CA GLY A 129 -22.32 -8.02 11.38
C GLY A 129 -22.17 -6.51 11.40
N LYS A 130 -21.20 -6.03 10.63
CA LYS A 130 -20.94 -4.61 10.45
C LYS A 130 -20.57 -4.35 9.00
N ARG A 131 -21.19 -3.31 8.44
CA ARG A 131 -20.94 -2.86 7.07
C ARG A 131 -19.45 -2.60 6.81
N ILE A 132 -19.01 -2.85 5.59
CA ILE A 132 -17.69 -2.43 5.08
C ILE A 132 -17.91 -1.33 4.04
N ILE A 133 -17.10 -0.29 4.10
CA ILE A 133 -17.11 0.81 3.12
C ILE A 133 -15.70 0.95 2.54
N ILE A 134 -15.58 0.85 1.23
CA ILE A 134 -14.35 1.06 0.48
C ILE A 134 -14.55 2.29 -0.39
N GLY A 135 -13.72 3.32 -0.20
CA GLY A 135 -13.72 4.55 -0.98
C GLY A 135 -13.38 4.35 -2.46
N ASN A 136 -13.17 5.44 -3.17
CA ASN A 136 -12.79 5.41 -4.59
C ASN A 136 -11.29 5.13 -4.78
N ASN A 137 -10.93 4.57 -5.93
CA ASN A 137 -9.54 4.34 -6.35
C ASN A 137 -8.73 3.48 -5.35
N VAL A 138 -9.39 2.65 -4.54
CA VAL A 138 -8.73 1.77 -3.58
C VAL A 138 -8.14 0.58 -4.31
N TRP A 139 -6.88 0.26 -4.02
CA TRP A 139 -6.25 -0.99 -4.45
C TRP A 139 -6.05 -1.92 -3.27
N ILE A 140 -6.63 -3.13 -3.33
CA ILE A 140 -6.43 -4.16 -2.31
C ILE A 140 -5.56 -5.28 -2.89
N GLY A 141 -4.35 -5.42 -2.35
CA GLY A 141 -3.40 -6.45 -2.74
C GLY A 141 -3.91 -7.86 -2.45
N GLY A 142 -3.41 -8.84 -3.22
CA GLY A 142 -3.89 -10.22 -3.13
C GLY A 142 -3.73 -10.84 -1.74
N GLY A 143 -4.69 -11.68 -1.35
CA GLY A 143 -4.70 -12.35 -0.04
C GLY A 143 -4.99 -11.44 1.15
N ALA A 144 -5.27 -10.15 0.95
CA ALA A 144 -5.63 -9.25 2.04
C ALA A 144 -7.04 -9.55 2.59
N ILE A 145 -7.21 -9.29 3.89
CA ILE A 145 -8.45 -9.54 4.63
C ILE A 145 -8.93 -8.23 5.25
N VAL A 146 -10.20 -7.88 5.02
CA VAL A 146 -10.86 -6.71 5.62
C VAL A 146 -11.95 -7.16 6.56
N LEU A 147 -11.84 -6.78 7.83
CA LEU A 147 -12.73 -7.21 8.91
C LEU A 147 -14.00 -6.34 9.05
N PRO A 148 -14.99 -6.82 9.83
CA PRO A 148 -16.27 -6.13 9.98
C PRO A 148 -16.14 -4.69 10.48
N GLY A 149 -16.91 -3.77 9.88
CA GLY A 149 -16.99 -2.38 10.32
C GLY A 149 -15.86 -1.48 9.80
N VAL A 150 -14.98 -2.00 8.95
CA VAL A 150 -13.88 -1.20 8.37
C VAL A 150 -14.41 -0.25 7.31
N THR A 151 -13.92 0.99 7.39
CA THR A 151 -14.02 2.00 6.33
C THR A 151 -12.63 2.34 5.82
N LEU A 152 -12.38 2.21 4.52
CA LEU A 152 -11.18 2.70 3.85
C LEU A 152 -11.54 3.97 3.09
N GLY A 153 -10.79 5.05 3.34
CA GLY A 153 -10.91 6.28 2.55
C GLY A 153 -10.46 6.11 1.10
N ASP A 154 -10.60 7.17 0.33
CA ASP A 154 -10.22 7.19 -1.08
C ASP A 154 -8.70 6.99 -1.26
N ASN A 155 -8.30 6.39 -2.37
CA ASN A 155 -6.89 6.19 -2.77
C ASN A 155 -6.07 5.30 -1.82
N VAL A 156 -6.70 4.60 -0.88
CA VAL A 156 -5.98 3.68 0.02
C VAL A 156 -5.40 2.51 -0.77
N VAL A 157 -4.15 2.16 -0.46
CA VAL A 157 -3.50 0.95 -0.97
C VAL A 157 -3.30 -0.03 0.18
N VAL A 158 -3.87 -1.22 0.06
CA VAL A 158 -3.71 -2.31 1.02
C VAL A 158 -2.68 -3.28 0.45
N ALA A 159 -1.56 -3.47 1.15
CA ALA A 159 -0.55 -4.44 0.73
C ALA A 159 -1.08 -5.88 0.75
N ALA A 160 -0.49 -6.73 -0.08
CA ALA A 160 -0.82 -8.15 -0.13
C ALA A 160 -0.69 -8.83 1.25
N GLY A 161 -1.63 -9.72 1.58
CA GLY A 161 -1.65 -10.46 2.84
C GLY A 161 -1.94 -9.63 4.11
N ALA A 162 -2.27 -8.35 3.99
CA ALA A 162 -2.59 -7.50 5.15
C ALA A 162 -3.92 -7.92 5.80
N VAL A 163 -4.04 -7.76 7.13
CA VAL A 163 -5.28 -7.98 7.89
C VAL A 163 -5.76 -6.65 8.47
N VAL A 164 -6.76 -6.07 7.84
CA VAL A 164 -7.31 -4.75 8.13
C VAL A 164 -8.36 -4.88 9.23
N THR A 165 -7.99 -4.44 10.43
CA THR A 165 -8.78 -4.61 11.68
C THR A 165 -9.46 -3.32 12.15
N LYS A 166 -9.18 -2.19 11.49
CA LYS A 166 -9.74 -0.86 11.81
C LYS A 166 -9.83 -0.02 10.53
N SER A 167 -10.59 1.05 10.58
CA SER A 167 -10.70 2.02 9.47
C SER A 167 -9.41 2.82 9.28
N PHE A 168 -9.18 3.26 8.05
CA PHE A 168 -8.02 4.07 7.66
C PHE A 168 -8.46 5.28 6.83
N PRO A 169 -7.78 6.44 6.99
CA PRO A 169 -8.07 7.61 6.19
C PRO A 169 -7.65 7.41 4.73
N GLU A 170 -8.07 8.33 3.88
CA GLU A 170 -7.64 8.42 2.48
C GLU A 170 -6.12 8.60 2.33
N ASN A 171 -5.62 8.39 1.11
CA ASN A 171 -4.24 8.70 0.70
C ASN A 171 -3.17 8.02 1.58
N CYS A 172 -3.32 6.72 1.85
CA CYS A 172 -2.31 5.98 2.59
C CYS A 172 -2.11 4.56 2.07
N VAL A 173 -0.89 4.04 2.28
CA VAL A 173 -0.55 2.63 2.09
C VAL A 173 -0.55 1.95 3.45
N ILE A 174 -1.30 0.87 3.57
CA ILE A 174 -1.40 0.06 4.78
C ILE A 174 -0.87 -1.35 4.54
N ALA A 175 -0.17 -1.91 5.53
CA ALA A 175 0.37 -3.26 5.45
C ALA A 175 0.45 -3.94 6.82
N GLY A 176 0.58 -5.27 6.82
CA GLY A 176 0.81 -6.08 8.01
C GLY A 176 -0.44 -6.74 8.59
N ASN A 177 -0.23 -7.55 9.63
CA ASN A 177 -1.28 -8.21 10.40
C ASN A 177 -1.01 -7.99 11.90
N PRO A 178 -1.77 -7.11 12.58
CA PRO A 178 -2.80 -6.23 12.02
C PRO A 178 -2.22 -5.06 11.21
N ALA A 179 -2.95 -4.62 10.18
CA ALA A 179 -2.49 -3.58 9.25
C ALA A 179 -2.19 -2.24 9.94
N ARG A 180 -1.18 -1.53 9.48
CA ARG A 180 -0.77 -0.18 9.92
C ARG A 180 -0.43 0.67 8.70
N ILE A 181 -0.56 1.99 8.83
CA ILE A 181 -0.04 2.92 7.82
C ILE A 181 1.48 2.75 7.77
N ILE A 182 2.00 2.45 6.58
CA ILE A 182 3.43 2.35 6.30
C ILE A 182 3.94 3.49 5.43
N LYS A 183 3.02 4.19 4.76
CA LYS A 183 3.30 5.34 3.90
C LYS A 183 2.06 6.20 3.73
N GLU A 184 2.23 7.52 3.75
CA GLU A 184 1.23 8.47 3.26
C GLU A 184 1.47 8.69 1.77
N LEU A 185 0.41 8.73 0.97
CA LEU A 185 0.47 9.01 -0.46
C LEU A 185 0.40 10.53 -0.66
N THR A 186 1.40 11.09 -1.33
CA THR A 186 1.42 12.50 -1.74
C THR A 186 1.25 12.62 -3.25
N GLU A 187 1.01 13.82 -3.76
CA GLU A 187 0.92 14.09 -5.21
C GLU A 187 2.19 13.63 -5.97
N ASP A 188 3.34 13.53 -5.28
CA ASP A 188 4.62 13.06 -5.83
C ASP A 188 4.63 11.56 -6.19
N ASP A 189 3.68 10.77 -5.68
CA ASP A 189 3.60 9.32 -5.91
C ASP A 189 2.89 8.94 -7.23
N ALA A 190 2.44 9.92 -8.01
CA ALA A 190 1.98 9.69 -9.37
C ALA A 190 3.15 9.15 -10.24
N PRO A 191 2.92 8.13 -11.10
CA PRO A 191 3.95 7.67 -12.02
C PRO A 191 4.18 8.72 -13.10
N THR A 192 5.09 9.67 -12.85
CA THR A 192 5.42 10.70 -13.85
C THR A 192 6.89 11.07 -13.79
N THR A 193 7.56 10.95 -14.93
CA THR A 193 8.88 11.48 -15.28
C THR A 193 8.96 13.01 -15.15
N SER A 194 8.67 13.60 -13.98
CA SER A 194 8.70 15.05 -13.77
C SER A 194 10.11 15.51 -13.37
N LEU A 195 10.50 16.71 -13.85
CA LEU A 195 11.75 17.37 -13.49
C LEU A 195 11.91 17.53 -11.96
N GLU A 196 10.80 17.68 -11.24
CA GLU A 196 10.77 17.82 -9.78
C GLU A 196 11.15 16.53 -9.07
N GLN A 197 10.78 15.36 -9.59
CA GLN A 197 11.23 14.08 -9.03
C GLN A 197 12.72 13.83 -9.27
N GLN A 198 13.25 14.21 -10.44
CA GLN A 198 14.70 14.13 -10.69
C GLN A 198 15.46 15.09 -9.75
N ARG A 199 14.91 16.28 -9.49
CA ARG A 199 15.45 17.20 -8.48
C ARG A 199 15.36 16.62 -7.07
N ALA A 200 14.29 15.91 -6.72
CA ALA A 200 14.17 15.24 -5.42
C ALA A 200 15.20 14.11 -5.26
N LYS A 201 15.48 13.34 -6.32
CA LYS A 201 16.56 12.33 -6.31
C LYS A 201 17.93 12.96 -6.12
N ILE A 202 18.22 14.05 -6.84
CA ILE A 202 19.46 14.83 -6.65
C ILE A 202 19.54 15.31 -5.19
N ASN A 203 18.48 15.90 -4.64
CA ASN A 203 18.47 16.36 -3.24
C ASN A 203 18.73 15.22 -2.24
N GLN A 204 18.29 13.99 -2.53
CA GLN A 204 18.58 12.83 -1.68
C GLN A 204 20.05 12.39 -1.79
N ILE A 205 20.60 12.37 -3.00
CA ILE A 205 22.02 12.10 -3.24
C ILE A 205 22.89 13.15 -2.55
N ASP A 206 22.52 14.43 -2.66
CA ASP A 206 23.25 15.55 -2.05
C ASP A 206 23.29 15.43 -0.53
N LYS A 207 22.20 14.99 0.12
CA LYS A 207 22.19 14.71 1.56
C LYS A 207 23.19 13.62 1.94
N GLU A 208 23.30 12.58 1.13
CA GLU A 208 24.27 11.51 1.38
C GLU A 208 25.70 11.97 1.08
N LEU A 209 25.91 12.79 0.05
CA LEU A 209 27.19 13.43 -0.23
C LEU A 209 27.64 14.32 0.93
N VAL A 210 26.76 15.13 1.52
CA VAL A 210 27.08 15.93 2.71
C VAL A 210 27.55 15.02 3.85
N ARG A 211 26.81 13.96 4.14
CA ARG A 211 27.18 12.99 5.19
C ARG A 211 28.57 12.37 4.94
N LEU A 212 28.84 11.97 3.70
CA LEU A 212 30.13 11.37 3.32
C LEU A 212 31.27 12.40 3.36
N LEU A 213 31.02 13.64 2.96
CA LEU A 213 32.00 14.72 3.02
C LEU A 213 32.31 15.12 4.46
N GLU A 214 31.33 15.12 5.37
CA GLU A 214 31.56 15.31 6.81
C GLU A 214 32.46 14.19 7.37
N GLN A 215 32.14 12.93 7.08
CA GLN A 215 32.99 11.79 7.47
C GLN A 215 34.42 11.92 6.92
N ARG A 216 34.56 12.37 5.68
CA ARG A 216 35.87 12.64 5.08
C ARG A 216 36.60 13.78 5.81
N MET A 217 35.90 14.84 6.19
CA MET A 217 36.47 15.98 6.91
C MET A 217 36.98 15.60 8.30
N ASP A 218 36.29 14.70 9.01
CA ASP A 218 36.76 14.16 10.29
C ASP A 218 38.12 13.44 10.12
N VAL A 219 38.23 12.58 9.11
CA VAL A 219 39.49 11.88 8.81
C VAL A 219 40.59 12.86 8.37
N VAL A 220 40.25 13.89 7.58
CA VAL A 220 41.20 14.95 7.18
C VAL A 220 41.74 15.70 8.40
N ALA A 221 40.91 15.94 9.42
CA ALA A 221 41.33 16.56 10.68
C ALA A 221 42.25 15.64 11.50
N GLU A 222 41.98 14.33 11.53
CA GLU A 222 42.86 13.35 12.17
C GLU A 222 44.24 13.28 11.48
N ILE A 223 44.26 13.21 10.15
CA ILE A 223 45.51 13.20 9.35
C ILE A 223 46.31 14.48 9.62
N ALA A 224 45.64 15.62 9.65
CA ALA A 224 46.23 16.91 9.99
C ALA A 224 46.93 16.89 11.36
N ALA A 225 46.28 16.33 12.39
CA ALA A 225 46.87 16.18 13.72
C ALA A 225 48.09 15.24 13.72
N VAL A 226 48.05 14.16 12.93
CA VAL A 226 49.20 13.24 12.77
C VAL A 226 50.38 13.94 12.08
N LYS A 227 50.13 14.67 10.99
CA LYS A 227 51.16 15.44 10.27
C LYS A 227 51.81 16.49 11.17
N LYS A 228 51.03 17.22 11.98
CA LYS A 228 51.55 18.19 12.95
C LYS A 228 52.48 17.56 13.98
N LYS A 229 52.13 16.38 14.51
CA LYS A 229 53.00 15.63 15.45
C LYS A 229 54.28 15.12 14.81
N ALA A 230 54.24 14.74 13.53
CA ALA A 230 55.37 14.18 12.80
C ALA A 230 56.25 15.21 12.07
N GLY A 231 55.85 16.49 12.05
CA GLY A 231 56.57 17.56 11.34
C GLY A 231 56.48 17.46 9.82
N HIS A 232 55.45 16.78 9.29
CA HIS A 232 55.26 16.64 7.84
C HIS A 232 54.52 17.83 7.25
N ALA A 233 54.86 18.17 5.99
CA ALA A 233 54.15 19.18 5.23
C ALA A 233 52.66 18.80 5.05
N VAL A 234 51.79 19.81 5.21
CA VAL A 234 50.36 19.66 4.99
C VAL A 234 50.08 19.35 3.51
N PHE A 235 50.84 19.99 2.62
CA PHE A 235 50.74 19.84 1.16
C PHE A 235 51.70 18.79 0.59
N ASP A 236 51.19 17.97 -0.32
CA ASP A 236 51.95 16.98 -1.10
C ASP A 236 51.30 16.87 -2.49
N SER A 237 51.91 17.50 -3.49
CA SER A 237 51.38 17.56 -4.85
C SER A 237 51.35 16.20 -5.56
N GLU A 238 52.29 15.30 -5.24
CA GLU A 238 52.32 13.96 -5.82
C GLU A 238 51.17 13.12 -5.26
N ARG A 239 50.86 13.28 -3.97
CA ARG A 239 49.73 12.59 -3.33
C ARG A 239 48.38 13.04 -3.89
N GLU A 240 48.21 14.33 -4.17
CA GLU A 240 46.97 14.85 -4.74
C GLU A 240 46.71 14.30 -6.15
N GLN A 241 47.75 14.22 -6.99
CA GLN A 241 47.65 13.59 -8.31
C GLN A 241 47.26 12.10 -8.23
N GLN A 242 47.88 11.34 -7.32
CA GLN A 242 47.56 9.93 -7.10
C GLN A 242 46.11 9.72 -6.64
N VAL A 243 45.59 10.63 -5.79
CA VAL A 243 44.21 10.55 -5.31
C VAL A 243 43.24 10.76 -6.47
N LEU A 244 43.47 11.75 -7.32
CA LEU A 244 42.64 11.97 -8.51
C LEU A 244 42.69 10.78 -9.46
N GLU A 245 43.86 10.27 -9.79
CA GLU A 245 44.00 9.09 -10.66
C GLU A 245 43.26 7.87 -10.11
N THR A 246 43.33 7.66 -8.78
CA THR A 246 42.59 6.58 -8.12
C THR A 246 41.08 6.78 -8.25
N ILE A 247 40.57 7.99 -8.06
CA ILE A 247 39.15 8.30 -8.15
C ILE A 247 38.65 8.14 -9.60
N LEU A 248 39.40 8.63 -10.58
CA LEU A 248 39.03 8.56 -11.99
C LEU A 248 38.96 7.11 -12.50
N ASN A 249 39.78 6.20 -11.96
CA ASN A 249 39.69 4.77 -12.25
C ASN A 249 38.37 4.11 -11.80
N HIS A 250 37.56 4.78 -10.96
CA HIS A 250 36.25 4.29 -10.51
C HIS A 250 35.08 4.91 -11.30
N VAL A 251 35.35 5.82 -12.24
CA VAL A 251 34.33 6.44 -13.08
C VAL A 251 33.95 5.47 -14.21
N GLU A 252 32.73 4.94 -14.16
CA GLU A 252 32.26 3.97 -15.17
C GLU A 252 31.79 4.64 -16.48
N ASN A 253 31.32 5.89 -16.41
CA ASN A 253 30.86 6.63 -17.57
C ASN A 253 31.85 7.75 -17.94
N ALA A 254 32.48 7.60 -19.11
CA ALA A 254 33.47 8.55 -19.63
C ALA A 254 32.94 9.98 -19.78
N GLU A 255 31.62 10.17 -19.98
CA GLU A 255 31.03 11.52 -20.07
C GLU A 255 31.09 12.29 -18.75
N TYR A 256 31.27 11.61 -17.61
CA TYR A 256 31.31 12.24 -16.29
C TYR A 256 32.74 12.51 -15.79
N GLU A 257 33.76 12.03 -16.50
CA GLU A 257 35.15 12.04 -16.05
C GLU A 257 35.66 13.45 -15.77
N GLU A 258 35.45 14.39 -16.70
CA GLU A 258 35.85 15.79 -16.55
C GLU A 258 35.13 16.45 -15.36
N THR A 259 33.82 16.31 -15.27
CA THR A 259 33.01 16.90 -14.19
C THR A 259 33.40 16.35 -12.81
N LEU A 260 33.62 15.04 -12.70
CA LEU A 260 34.02 14.41 -11.44
C LEU A 260 35.45 14.81 -11.06
N SER A 261 36.37 14.89 -12.02
CA SER A 261 37.74 15.38 -11.79
C SER A 261 37.74 16.78 -11.17
N GLU A 262 37.02 17.72 -11.78
CA GLU A 262 36.89 19.09 -11.28
C GLU A 262 36.25 19.14 -9.88
N THR A 263 35.20 18.35 -9.66
CA THR A 263 34.49 18.28 -8.38
C THR A 263 35.41 17.81 -7.26
N PHE A 264 36.16 16.72 -7.50
CA PHE A 264 37.08 16.18 -6.50
C PHE A 264 38.29 17.06 -6.26
N GLN A 265 38.82 17.74 -7.29
CA GLN A 265 39.83 18.78 -7.09
C GLN A 265 39.30 19.90 -6.17
N GLY A 266 38.07 20.37 -6.39
CA GLY A 266 37.43 21.36 -5.52
C GLY A 266 37.29 20.90 -4.07
N ILE A 267 36.92 19.63 -3.84
CA ILE A 267 36.85 19.02 -2.50
C ILE A 267 38.24 18.98 -1.84
N MET A 268 39.28 18.58 -2.58
CA MET A 268 40.66 18.56 -2.08
C MET A 268 41.14 19.96 -1.69
N ASP A 269 40.91 20.96 -2.55
CA ASP A 269 41.27 22.35 -2.29
C ASP A 269 40.55 22.91 -1.05
N ALA A 270 39.28 22.57 -0.86
CA ALA A 270 38.53 22.95 0.33
C ALA A 270 39.11 22.32 1.61
N SER A 271 39.54 21.06 1.52
CA SER A 271 40.18 20.34 2.63
C SER A 271 41.52 20.97 2.99
N LYS A 272 42.31 21.34 1.99
CA LYS A 272 43.59 22.03 2.16
C LYS A 272 43.41 23.36 2.90
N ARG A 273 42.46 24.20 2.45
CA ARG A 273 42.14 25.46 3.14
C ARG A 273 41.70 25.25 4.58
N PHE A 274 40.92 24.21 4.86
CA PHE A 274 40.54 23.86 6.21
C PHE A 274 41.75 23.47 7.07
N GLN A 275 42.63 22.61 6.57
CA GLN A 275 43.84 22.20 7.27
C GLN A 275 44.78 23.38 7.52
N GLU A 276 45.00 24.26 6.53
CA GLU A 276 45.80 25.48 6.69
C GLU A 276 45.25 26.38 7.81
N LYS A 277 43.93 26.56 7.89
CA LYS A 277 43.29 27.38 8.94
C LYS A 277 43.39 26.78 10.35
N HIS A 278 43.40 25.46 10.48
CA HIS A 278 43.36 24.78 11.78
C HIS A 278 44.73 24.24 12.24
N LEU A 279 45.71 24.18 11.34
CA LEU A 279 47.09 23.80 11.61
C LEU A 279 48.06 24.98 11.53
N GLY A 280 47.64 26.12 10.95
CA GLY A 280 48.40 27.35 10.83
C GLY A 280 48.56 28.10 12.14
N GLU A 281 49.38 27.52 13.03
CA GLU A 281 50.38 28.13 13.92
C GLU A 281 51.30 27.01 14.42
#